data_AF-A0A7X7MXS7-F1
#
_entry.id   AF-A0A7X7MXS7-F1
#
_cell.length_a   1.000
_cell.length_b   1.000
_cell.length_c   1.000
_cell.angle_alpha   90.00
_cell.angle_beta   90.00
_cell.angle_gamma   90.00
#
_symmetry.space_group_name_H-M   'P 1'
#
loop_
_entity.id
_entity.type
_entity.pdbx_description
1 polymer ?
#
loop_
_entity_poly.entity_id
_entity_poly.type
_entity_poly.pdbx_seq_one_letter_code
_entity_poly.pdbx_strand_id
1 'polypeptide(L)'
;MNHEKDVPDFEDQRVREVWWKEAVFYQIYPRSFMDSNADGIGDLNGIISKLDYLKEMGVDAIWLSPIFDSPNADNGYDIRDYQKIMQEYGSMEDFKRMTEEIHKR
;
A
#
# COMPACT_ATOMS: atom_id res chain seq x y z
N MET A 1 -8.93 11.41 -3.96
CA MET A 1 -8.86 12.15 -2.68
C MET A 1 -10.26 12.22 -2.13
N ASN A 2 -10.47 11.91 -0.84
CA ASN A 2 -11.82 11.93 -0.25
C ASN A 2 -12.42 13.34 -0.37
N HIS A 3 -13.67 13.41 -0.87
CA HIS A 3 -14.40 14.66 -1.09
C HIS A 3 -15.37 15.00 0.06
N GLU A 4 -15.25 14.29 1.19
CA GLU A 4 -16.02 14.62 2.39
C GLU A 4 -15.50 15.95 2.98
N LYS A 5 -16.42 16.74 3.52
CA LYS A 5 -16.07 17.99 4.21
C LYS A 5 -15.43 17.65 5.55
N ASP A 6 -14.36 18.35 5.93
CA ASP A 6 -13.67 18.15 7.21
C ASP A 6 -14.50 18.58 8.43
N VAL A 7 -15.61 19.30 8.22
CA VAL A 7 -16.53 19.74 9.26
C VAL A 7 -17.74 18.79 9.34
N PRO A 8 -18.13 18.33 10.55
CA PRO A 8 -19.32 17.52 10.73
C PRO A 8 -20.56 18.28 10.25
N ASP A 9 -21.34 17.65 9.36
CA ASP A 9 -22.65 18.14 8.96
C ASP A 9 -23.68 17.66 10.01
N PHE A 10 -24.02 18.55 10.95
CA PHE A 10 -24.94 18.22 12.05
C PHE A 10 -26.42 18.12 11.59
N GLU A 11 -26.73 18.43 10.33
CA GLU A 11 -28.09 18.36 9.77
C GLU A 11 -28.39 17.01 9.10
N ASP A 12 -27.39 16.33 8.51
CA ASP A 12 -27.53 15.00 7.89
C ASP A 12 -27.20 13.90 8.91
N GLN A 13 -28.18 13.48 9.70
CA GLN A 13 -28.02 12.41 10.72
C GLN A 13 -27.84 10.99 10.14
N ARG A 14 -27.77 10.84 8.81
CA ARG A 14 -27.59 9.54 8.15
C ARG A 14 -26.11 9.25 8.03
N VAL A 15 -25.67 8.15 8.64
CA VAL A 15 -24.33 7.60 8.35
C VAL A 15 -24.31 7.20 6.88
N ARG A 16 -23.46 7.86 6.09
CA ARG A 16 -23.22 7.46 4.70
C ARG A 16 -22.27 6.28 4.70
N GLU A 17 -22.75 5.15 4.18
CA GLU A 17 -21.90 3.99 3.90
C GLU A 17 -20.84 4.40 2.86
N VAL A 18 -19.58 4.38 3.27
CA VAL A 18 -18.42 4.58 2.40
C VAL A 18 -17.41 3.50 2.73
N TRP A 19 -16.90 2.82 1.70
CA TRP A 19 -16.14 1.57 1.86
C TRP A 19 -14.97 1.70 2.85
N TRP A 20 -14.26 2.83 2.83
CA TRP A 20 -13.07 3.04 3.68
C TRP A 20 -13.39 3.31 5.16
N LYS A 21 -14.63 3.65 5.52
CA LYS A 21 -15.03 3.79 6.94
C LYS A 21 -15.24 2.45 7.62
N GLU A 22 -15.52 1.40 6.85
CA GLU A 22 -15.80 0.05 7.33
C GLU A 22 -14.65 -0.92 7.02
N ALA A 23 -13.70 -0.51 6.16
CA ALA A 23 -12.58 -1.32 5.74
C ALA A 23 -11.56 -1.56 6.87
N VAL A 24 -11.09 -2.81 6.95
CA VAL A 24 -9.90 -3.18 7.72
C VAL A 24 -8.65 -2.92 6.89
N PHE A 25 -7.86 -1.94 7.31
CA PHE A 25 -6.57 -1.62 6.68
C PHE A 25 -5.43 -2.44 7.29
N TYR A 26 -4.57 -2.97 6.42
CA TYR A 26 -3.31 -3.58 6.82
C TYR A 26 -2.14 -2.75 6.29
N GLN A 27 -1.35 -2.18 7.22
CA GLN A 27 -0.19 -1.40 6.85
C GLN A 27 1.02 -2.32 6.61
N ILE A 28 1.66 -2.17 5.46
CA ILE A 28 2.88 -2.91 5.10
C ILE A 28 4.06 -1.93 5.06
N TYR A 29 5.14 -2.32 5.72
CA TYR A 29 6.46 -1.72 5.55
C TYR A 29 7.28 -2.61 4.60
N PRO A 30 7.41 -2.26 3.30
CA PRO A 30 7.87 -3.18 2.25
C PRO A 30 9.20 -3.84 2.55
N ARG A 31 10.18 -3.06 2.99
CA ARG A 31 11.55 -3.49 3.29
C ARG A 31 11.66 -4.66 4.27
N SER A 32 10.68 -4.84 5.15
CA SER A 32 10.72 -5.85 6.22
C SER A 32 9.58 -6.85 6.15
N PHE A 33 8.80 -6.86 5.07
CA PHE A 33 7.63 -7.73 4.96
C PHE A 33 7.98 -9.11 4.38
N MET A 34 8.47 -9.16 3.15
CA MET A 34 8.82 -10.40 2.47
C MET A 34 9.83 -10.13 1.35
N ASP A 35 11.00 -10.75 1.44
CA ASP A 35 12.05 -10.76 0.41
C ASP A 35 11.78 -11.92 -0.56
N SER A 36 11.74 -11.64 -1.87
CA SER A 36 11.49 -12.63 -2.92
C SER A 36 12.73 -13.04 -3.72
N ASN A 37 13.84 -12.30 -3.59
CA ASN A 37 15.03 -12.44 -4.41
C ASN A 37 16.30 -12.82 -3.61
N ALA A 38 16.18 -12.93 -2.28
CA ALA A 38 17.22 -13.25 -1.31
C ALA A 38 18.34 -12.20 -1.16
N ASP A 39 18.04 -10.92 -1.42
CA ASP A 39 18.98 -9.80 -1.17
C ASP A 39 18.91 -9.23 0.27
N GLY A 40 17.96 -9.71 1.08
CA GLY A 40 17.75 -9.30 2.46
C GLY A 40 16.79 -8.12 2.64
N ILE A 41 16.20 -7.61 1.55
CA ILE A 41 15.23 -6.52 1.54
C ILE A 41 13.89 -7.02 1.01
N GLY A 42 12.82 -6.72 1.72
CA GLY A 42 11.47 -7.02 1.23
C GLY A 42 11.09 -6.16 0.02
N ASP A 43 10.36 -6.76 -0.91
CA ASP A 43 10.11 -6.19 -2.24
C ASP A 43 8.65 -6.38 -2.68
N LEU A 44 8.26 -5.77 -3.80
CA LEU A 44 6.87 -5.80 -4.30
C LEU A 44 6.42 -7.22 -4.69
N ASN A 45 7.33 -8.07 -5.17
CA ASN A 45 7.01 -9.45 -5.54
C ASN A 45 6.82 -10.33 -4.31
N GLY A 46 7.56 -10.05 -3.23
CA GLY A 46 7.32 -10.62 -1.92
C GLY A 46 5.92 -10.28 -1.41
N ILE A 47 5.48 -9.03 -1.55
CA ILE A 47 4.11 -8.63 -1.20
C ILE A 47 3.08 -9.40 -2.04
N ILE A 48 3.26 -9.48 -3.36
CA ILE A 48 2.38 -10.24 -4.27
C ILE A 48 2.24 -11.70 -3.79
N SER A 49 3.34 -12.34 -3.38
CA SER A 49 3.35 -13.73 -2.92
C SER A 49 2.53 -13.98 -1.64
N LYS A 50 2.16 -12.92 -0.91
CA LYS A 50 1.41 -12.99 0.35
C LYS A 50 -0.01 -12.44 0.24
N LEU A 51 -0.47 -12.05 -0.95
CA LEU A 51 -1.82 -11.50 -1.10
C LEU A 51 -2.92 -12.49 -0.70
N ASP A 52 -2.74 -13.79 -0.97
CA ASP A 52 -3.71 -14.81 -0.55
C ASP A 52 -3.78 -14.91 0.98
N TYR A 53 -2.64 -14.84 1.68
CA TYR A 53 -2.59 -14.78 3.14
C TYR A 53 -3.31 -13.54 3.70
N LEU A 54 -3.08 -12.37 3.11
CA LEU A 54 -3.75 -11.13 3.52
C LEU A 54 -5.27 -11.21 3.29
N LYS A 55 -5.69 -11.84 2.18
CA LYS A 55 -7.10 -12.04 1.89
C LYS A 55 -7.76 -13.01 2.87
N GLU A 56 -7.11 -14.13 3.19
CA GLU A 56 -7.60 -15.10 4.18
C GLU A 56 -7.75 -14.48 5.57
N MET A 57 -6.88 -13.53 5.93
CA MET A 57 -6.97 -12.78 7.19
C MET A 57 -8.17 -11.81 7.25
N GLY A 58 -8.80 -11.49 6.11
CA GLY A 58 -9.96 -10.60 6.03
C GLY A 58 -9.60 -9.12 5.91
N VAL A 59 -8.44 -8.79 5.31
CA VAL A 59 -8.05 -7.40 5.02
C VAL A 59 -8.81 -6.88 3.80
N ASP A 60 -9.34 -5.66 3.90
CA ASP A 60 -10.05 -4.98 2.80
C ASP A 60 -9.13 -4.06 1.99
N ALA A 61 -8.12 -3.46 2.62
CA ALA A 61 -7.19 -2.55 1.97
C ALA A 61 -5.77 -2.63 2.53
N ILE A 62 -4.79 -2.43 1.64
CA ILE A 62 -3.37 -2.38 2.00
C ILE A 62 -2.91 -0.93 1.99
N TRP A 63 -2.27 -0.50 3.08
CA TRP A 63 -1.55 0.77 3.14
C TRP A 63 -0.06 0.53 3.08
N LEU A 64 0.60 0.97 2.01
CA LEU A 64 2.04 0.84 1.87
C LEU A 64 2.76 2.07 2.45
N SER A 65 3.82 1.81 3.21
CA SER A 65 4.88 2.79 3.45
C SER A 65 5.59 3.16 2.13
N PRO A 66 6.37 4.26 2.05
CA PRO A 66 6.92 4.73 0.78
C PRO A 66 7.70 3.67 -0.01
N ILE A 67 7.38 3.56 -1.30
CA ILE A 67 8.03 2.65 -2.26
C ILE A 67 8.78 3.39 -3.37
N PHE A 68 8.81 4.73 -3.32
CA PHE A 68 9.36 5.58 -4.36
C PHE A 68 10.88 5.69 -4.28
N ASP A 69 11.51 6.07 -5.38
CA ASP A 69 12.95 6.32 -5.44
C ASP A 69 13.35 7.40 -4.42
N SER A 70 14.32 7.06 -3.57
CA SER A 70 14.76 7.85 -2.42
C SER A 70 16.23 7.53 -2.12
N PRO A 71 17.02 8.49 -1.60
CA PRO A 71 18.35 8.21 -1.08
C PRO A 71 18.34 7.48 0.25
N ASN A 72 17.15 7.20 0.83
CA ASN A 72 16.95 6.43 2.05
C ASN A 72 17.58 7.06 3.31
N ALA A 73 17.72 8.40 3.36
CA ALA A 73 18.16 9.06 4.60
C ALA A 73 17.09 8.99 5.70
N ASP A 74 15.81 8.84 5.32
CA ASP A 74 14.66 8.61 6.21
C ASP A 74 13.82 7.43 5.72
N ASN A 75 14.49 6.32 5.36
CA ASN A 75 13.85 5.04 4.99
C ASN A 75 12.74 5.16 3.92
N GLY A 76 12.92 6.06 2.95
CA GLY A 76 12.00 6.23 1.82
C GLY A 76 11.01 7.38 1.98
N TYR A 77 10.92 8.02 3.16
CA TYR A 77 10.10 9.22 3.35
C TYR A 77 10.74 10.47 2.73
N ASP A 78 12.05 10.44 2.48
CA ASP A 78 12.81 11.45 1.74
C ASP A 78 12.81 11.14 0.23
N ILE A 79 11.69 11.40 -0.45
CA ILE A 79 11.49 10.99 -1.86
C ILE A 79 12.30 11.85 -2.83
N ARG A 80 13.06 11.19 -3.74
CA ARG A 80 13.80 11.81 -4.84
C ARG A 80 12.98 11.89 -6.12
N ASP A 81 12.22 10.85 -6.45
CA ASP A 81 11.36 10.81 -7.64
C ASP A 81 10.05 10.06 -7.34
N TYR A 82 8.95 10.81 -7.30
CA TYR A 82 7.60 10.29 -7.04
C TYR A 82 7.02 9.43 -8.18
N GLN A 83 7.65 9.41 -9.36
CA GLN A 83 7.19 8.65 -10.52
C GLN A 83 8.02 7.38 -10.74
N LYS A 84 8.97 7.08 -9.85
CA LYS A 84 9.86 5.94 -9.97
C LYS A 84 9.81 5.09 -8.70
N ILE A 85 9.79 3.77 -8.87
CA ILE A 85 9.92 2.82 -7.76
C ILE A 85 11.38 2.69 -7.37
N MET A 86 11.65 2.57 -6.06
CA MET A 86 12.98 2.31 -5.54
C MET A 86 13.50 0.98 -6.09
N GLN A 87 14.74 0.97 -6.57
CA GLN A 87 15.32 -0.20 -7.23
C GLN A 87 15.33 -1.46 -6.34
N GLU A 88 15.49 -1.29 -5.02
CA GLU A 88 15.46 -2.38 -4.03
C GLU A 88 14.08 -3.06 -3.94
N TYR A 89 12.99 -2.35 -4.28
CA TYR A 89 11.63 -2.90 -4.21
C TYR A 89 11.14 -3.48 -5.55
N GLY A 90 11.80 -3.13 -6.66
CA GLY A 90 11.48 -3.60 -8.00
C GLY A 90 11.27 -2.46 -9.00
N SER A 91 10.41 -2.72 -9.99
CA SER A 91 10.14 -1.80 -11.10
C SER A 91 8.72 -1.23 -11.05
N MET A 92 8.47 -0.22 -11.90
CA MET A 92 7.11 0.29 -12.11
C MET A 92 6.17 -0.77 -12.71
N GLU A 93 6.71 -1.76 -13.44
CA GLU A 93 5.91 -2.88 -13.95
C GLU A 93 5.50 -3.82 -12.81
N ASP A 94 6.39 -4.08 -11.86
CA ASP A 94 6.07 -4.87 -10.67
C ASP A 94 4.99 -4.18 -9.82
N PHE A 95 5.06 -2.85 -9.67
CA PHE A 95 4.02 -2.08 -8.99
C PHE A 95 2.65 -2.16 -9.68
N LYS A 96 2.61 -2.06 -11.02
CA LYS A 96 1.38 -2.23 -11.80
C LYS A 96 0.80 -3.63 -11.60
N ARG A 97 1.64 -4.67 -11.72
CA ARG A 97 1.24 -6.06 -11.48
C ARG A 97 0.69 -6.25 -10.06
N MET A 98 1.36 -5.70 -9.05
CA MET A 98 0.90 -5.76 -7.66
C MET A 98 -0.49 -5.14 -7.51
N THR A 99 -0.71 -3.96 -8.09
CA THR A 99 -2.00 -3.26 -8.04
C THR A 99 -3.10 -4.08 -8.71
N GLU A 100 -2.82 -4.68 -9.87
CA GLU A 100 -3.76 -5.57 -10.56
C GLU A 100 -4.09 -6.82 -9.72
N GLU A 101 -3.07 -7.44 -9.12
CA GLU A 101 -3.26 -8.64 -8.30
C GLU A 101 -4.00 -8.36 -6.98
N ILE A 102 -3.81 -7.18 -6.38
CA ILE A 102 -4.59 -6.74 -5.22
C ILE A 102 -6.06 -6.62 -5.58
N HIS A 103 -6.40 -5.92 -6.68
CA HIS A 103 -7.80 -5.71 -7.06
C HIS A 103 -8.54 -6.97 -7.55
N LYS A 104 -7.82 -8.03 -7.93
CA LYS A 104 -8.42 -9.32 -8.29
C LYS A 104 -8.95 -10.10 -7.08
N ARG A 105 -8.58 -9.70 -5.86
CA ARG A 105 -8.88 -10.38 -4.60
C ARG A 105 -9.81 -9.53 -3.75
#